data_AF-Q8SUZ3-F1
#
_entry.id   AF-Q8SUZ3-F1
#
_cell.length_a   1.000
_cell.length_b   1.000
_cell.length_c   1.000
_cell.angle_alpha   90.00
_cell.angle_beta   90.00
_cell.angle_gamma   90.00
#
_symmetry.space_group_name_H-M   'P 1'
#
loop_
_entity.id
_entity.type
_entity.pdbx_description
1 polymer ?
#
loop_
_entity_poly.entity_id
_entity_poly.type
_entity_poly.pdbx_seq_one_letter_code
_entity_poly.pdbx_strand_id
1 'polypeptide(L)'
;MMLVFFTSVYSFQSGYGACSKPGRYSQGADYDGVMVLNVLHRNQPLTVFDTNYPERISLPALLSEFTKEMMENQVFDLKYESFSKKIWLELKKERCIEIADVHSSLKGVRVKISPSSIYLKRLPSSIKFQLISGGKCLTSGNEVRYGETSGWTLSFAECEPGKDAQTFVMIPSLKGLLKLDEKARTRKMVHRMYDTFRRIEKIIGVVDINRLGSRTFY
;
A
#
# COMPACT_ATOMS: atom_id res chain seq x y z
N MET A 1 -17.11 5.97 -54.31
CA MET A 1 -16.90 4.93 -53.28
C MET A 1 -15.59 5.26 -52.57
N MET A 2 -15.65 5.96 -51.44
CA MET A 2 -14.48 6.40 -50.68
C MET A 2 -14.20 5.40 -49.56
N LEU A 3 -13.04 4.73 -49.62
CA LEU A 3 -12.55 3.87 -48.55
C LEU A 3 -11.67 4.71 -47.61
N VAL A 4 -12.23 5.07 -46.45
CA VAL A 4 -11.47 5.66 -45.35
C VAL A 4 -10.83 4.50 -44.57
N PHE A 5 -9.54 4.28 -44.80
CA PHE A 5 -8.74 3.39 -43.96
C PHE A 5 -8.50 4.08 -42.62
N PHE A 6 -9.11 3.54 -41.55
CA PHE A 6 -8.78 3.88 -40.18
C PHE A 6 -7.34 3.43 -39.88
N THR A 7 -6.40 4.38 -39.84
CA THR A 7 -5.10 4.17 -39.22
C THR A 7 -5.29 4.16 -37.71
N SER A 8 -5.42 2.96 -37.14
CA SER A 8 -5.35 2.74 -35.71
C SER A 8 -3.91 2.98 -35.27
N VAL A 9 -3.63 4.19 -34.80
CA VAL A 9 -2.36 4.52 -34.16
C VAL A 9 -2.39 3.92 -32.75
N TYR A 10 -2.02 2.65 -32.65
CA TYR A 10 -1.60 2.04 -31.39
C TYR A 10 -0.25 2.65 -30.99
N SER A 11 -0.29 3.79 -30.29
CA SER A 11 0.86 4.25 -29.51
C SER A 11 0.86 3.56 -28.15
N PHE A 12 1.12 2.25 -28.15
CA PHE A 12 1.40 1.50 -26.92
C PHE A 12 2.92 1.48 -26.70
N GLN A 13 3.35 2.19 -25.66
CA GLN A 13 4.56 1.94 -24.88
C GLN A 13 5.92 2.00 -25.61
N SER A 14 6.45 3.20 -25.79
CA SER A 14 7.91 3.40 -25.79
C SER A 14 8.28 4.28 -24.59
N GLY A 15 8.84 3.64 -23.55
CA GLY A 15 9.35 4.38 -22.38
C GLY A 15 9.18 3.71 -21.02
N TYR A 16 9.44 2.41 -20.89
CA TYR A 16 9.62 1.81 -19.57
C TYR A 16 10.99 1.13 -19.52
N GLY A 17 11.99 1.91 -19.10
CA GLY A 17 13.33 1.40 -18.84
C GLY A 17 13.31 0.34 -17.74
N ALA A 18 14.36 -0.50 -17.73
CA ALA A 18 14.66 -1.41 -16.63
C ALA A 18 14.50 -0.71 -15.27
N CYS A 19 14.15 -1.47 -14.22
CA CYS A 19 14.18 -0.99 -12.82
C CYS A 19 15.53 -0.29 -12.59
N SER A 20 15.54 1.04 -12.76
CA SER A 20 16.78 1.78 -12.82
C SER A 20 17.33 1.84 -11.41
N LYS A 21 18.64 1.60 -11.28
CA LYS A 21 19.36 1.68 -10.01
C LYS A 21 18.91 2.93 -9.25
N PRO A 22 18.73 2.83 -7.91
CA PRO A 22 18.26 3.96 -7.12
C PRO A 22 19.08 5.20 -7.47
N GLY A 23 18.40 6.25 -7.94
CA GLY A 23 19.05 7.51 -8.25
C GLY A 23 19.78 8.03 -7.01
N ARG A 24 20.95 8.65 -7.20
CA ARG A 24 21.83 9.22 -6.16
C ARG A 24 21.19 10.25 -5.21
N TYR A 25 19.88 10.47 -5.28
CA TYR A 25 19.11 11.39 -4.45
C TYR A 25 18.42 10.74 -3.23
N SER A 26 18.68 9.47 -2.93
CA SER A 26 18.18 8.81 -1.70
C SER A 26 19.07 8.97 -0.47
N GLN A 27 20.08 9.86 -0.51
CA GLN A 27 20.84 10.25 0.69
C GLN A 27 20.12 11.38 1.41
N GLY A 28 19.15 10.99 2.23
CA GLY A 28 18.30 11.87 3.01
C GLY A 28 16.90 11.30 3.04
N ALA A 29 16.68 10.27 3.85
CA ALA A 29 15.39 9.64 4.02
C ALA A 29 14.37 10.68 4.54
N ASP A 30 13.70 11.36 3.62
CA ASP A 30 12.47 12.06 3.92
C ASP A 30 11.43 10.96 4.16
N TYR A 31 11.26 10.53 5.41
CA TYR A 31 10.36 9.44 5.81
C TYR A 31 8.88 9.85 5.72
N ASP A 32 8.46 10.56 4.68
CA ASP A 32 7.10 11.09 4.49
C ASP A 32 6.14 10.11 3.78
N GLY A 33 6.42 8.81 3.85
CA GLY A 33 5.53 7.74 3.39
C GLY A 33 4.49 7.30 4.43
N VAL A 34 3.84 6.17 4.16
CA VAL A 34 2.84 5.55 5.04
C VAL A 34 3.25 4.13 5.42
N MET A 35 2.90 3.73 6.63
CA MET A 35 2.91 2.33 7.07
C MET A 35 1.46 1.85 7.18
N VAL A 36 1.22 0.61 6.75
CA VAL A 36 -0.10 -0.04 6.85
C VAL A 36 -0.06 -1.04 8.00
N LEU A 37 -1.03 -0.94 8.90
CA LEU A 37 -1.12 -1.77 10.11
C LEU A 37 -2.49 -2.43 10.17
N ASN A 38 -2.55 -3.68 10.61
CA ASN A 38 -3.80 -4.30 11.01
C ASN A 38 -4.12 -3.94 12.48
N VAL A 39 -5.40 -3.82 12.83
CA VAL A 39 -5.80 -3.42 14.20
C VAL A 39 -5.62 -4.52 15.26
N LEU A 40 -5.51 -5.80 14.87
CA LEU A 40 -5.08 -6.90 15.75
C LEU A 40 -3.57 -6.87 15.99
N HIS A 41 -2.80 -6.57 14.95
CA HIS A 41 -1.33 -6.61 14.97
C HIS A 41 -0.71 -5.21 14.90
N ARG A 42 -1.07 -4.35 15.87
CA ARG A 42 -0.82 -2.88 15.82
C ARG A 42 0.65 -2.46 15.81
N ASN A 43 1.56 -3.36 16.15
CA ASN A 43 3.01 -3.12 16.16
C ASN A 43 3.74 -3.85 15.03
N GLN A 44 2.99 -4.45 14.09
CA GLN A 44 3.53 -5.24 12.98
C GLN A 44 3.05 -4.66 11.64
N PRO A 45 3.78 -3.70 11.06
CA PRO A 45 3.42 -3.13 9.77
C PRO A 45 3.57 -4.14 8.62
N LEU A 46 2.82 -3.89 7.56
CA LEU A 46 3.00 -4.53 6.27
C LEU A 46 4.45 -4.40 5.82
N THR A 47 5.09 -5.53 5.57
CA THR A 47 6.49 -5.64 5.19
C THR A 47 6.60 -6.43 3.91
N VAL A 48 7.37 -5.92 2.94
CA VAL A 48 7.76 -6.69 1.76
C VAL A 48 9.14 -7.32 1.97
N PHE A 49 9.24 -8.62 1.79
CA PHE A 49 10.49 -9.37 1.94
C PHE A 49 11.19 -9.53 0.60
N ASP A 50 12.45 -9.97 0.65
CA ASP A 50 13.24 -10.34 -0.53
C ASP A 50 13.42 -9.26 -1.59
N THR A 51 13.30 -8.00 -1.20
CA THR A 51 13.52 -6.83 -2.06
C THR A 51 14.96 -6.75 -2.59
N ASN A 52 15.89 -7.56 -2.08
CA ASN A 52 17.28 -7.58 -2.53
C ASN A 52 17.52 -8.62 -3.64
N TYR A 53 16.50 -9.40 -4.00
CA TYR A 53 16.52 -10.43 -5.05
C TYR A 53 15.78 -9.89 -6.30
N PRO A 54 16.49 -9.22 -7.24
CA PRO A 54 15.86 -8.54 -8.39
C PRO A 54 15.16 -9.50 -9.36
N GLU A 55 15.58 -10.76 -9.40
CA GLU A 55 15.00 -11.81 -10.22
C GLU A 55 13.59 -12.25 -9.77
N ARG A 56 13.21 -11.96 -8.51
CA ARG A 56 11.91 -12.33 -7.96
C ARG A 56 10.85 -11.30 -8.32
N ILE A 57 9.94 -11.67 -9.21
CA ILE A 57 8.82 -10.83 -9.63
C ILE A 57 7.78 -10.70 -8.50
N SER A 58 7.42 -11.81 -7.87
CA SER A 58 6.45 -11.85 -6.76
C SER A 58 7.20 -12.01 -5.44
N LEU A 59 7.05 -11.04 -4.56
CA LEU A 59 7.73 -10.90 -3.29
C LEU A 59 6.75 -11.19 -2.14
N PRO A 60 7.16 -11.96 -1.12
CA PRO A 60 6.32 -12.19 0.05
C PRO A 60 6.00 -10.87 0.77
N ALA A 61 4.77 -10.75 1.25
CA ALA A 61 4.34 -9.64 2.09
C ALA A 61 3.61 -10.18 3.31
N LEU A 62 4.04 -9.76 4.50
CA LEU A 62 3.47 -10.18 5.80
C LEU A 62 3.32 -8.96 6.72
N LEU A 63 2.55 -9.11 7.80
CA LEU A 63 2.63 -8.21 8.95
C LEU A 63 3.74 -8.72 9.87
N SER A 64 4.82 -7.99 10.01
CA SER A 64 5.98 -8.42 10.83
C SER A 64 6.49 -7.30 11.70
N GLU A 65 7.34 -7.65 12.66
CA GLU A 65 7.85 -6.72 13.67
C GLU A 65 8.44 -5.43 13.08
N PHE A 66 8.20 -4.33 13.77
CA PHE A 66 8.74 -3.03 13.42
C PHE A 66 10.14 -2.85 14.02
N THR A 67 11.18 -3.03 13.20
CA THR A 67 12.57 -2.81 13.59
C THR A 67 13.25 -1.77 12.68
N LYS A 68 14.42 -1.29 13.08
CA LYS A 68 15.18 -0.32 12.29
C LYS A 68 15.61 -0.91 10.94
N GLU A 69 16.00 -2.18 10.94
CA GLU A 69 16.47 -2.92 9.76
C GLU A 69 15.32 -3.16 8.76
N MET A 70 14.11 -3.37 9.27
CA MET A 70 12.94 -3.64 8.44
C MET A 70 12.19 -2.38 7.99
N MET A 71 12.51 -1.23 8.57
CA MET A 71 11.78 0.01 8.35
C MET A 71 11.63 0.36 6.87
N GLU A 72 12.69 0.27 6.07
CA GLU A 72 12.63 0.63 4.65
C GLU A 72 11.74 -0.33 3.82
N ASN A 73 11.53 -1.55 4.31
CA ASN A 73 10.62 -2.56 3.73
C ASN A 73 9.15 -2.35 4.11
N GLN A 74 8.88 -1.39 5.00
CA GLN A 74 7.58 -1.17 5.65
C GLN A 74 6.96 0.19 5.30
N VAL A 75 7.69 1.03 4.54
CA VAL A 75 7.26 2.37 4.16
C VAL A 75 6.84 2.39 2.70
N PHE A 76 5.62 2.85 2.45
CA PHE A 76 5.03 2.93 1.12
C PHE A 76 4.71 4.37 0.73
N ASP A 77 4.90 4.72 -0.53
CA ASP A 77 4.31 5.90 -1.15
C ASP A 77 2.84 5.57 -1.50
N LEU A 78 1.90 6.32 -0.90
CA LEU A 78 0.47 6.16 -1.16
C LEU A 78 0.04 7.02 -2.37
N LYS A 79 -0.31 6.35 -3.46
CA LYS A 79 -0.93 6.97 -4.64
C LYS A 79 -2.43 6.68 -4.66
N TYR A 80 -3.19 7.63 -5.19
CA TYR A 80 -4.64 7.55 -5.27
C TYR A 80 -5.11 8.18 -6.58
N GLU A 81 -6.01 7.50 -7.28
CA GLU A 81 -6.63 7.99 -8.51
C GLU A 81 -8.09 8.34 -8.22
N SER A 82 -8.42 9.62 -8.42
CA SER A 82 -9.71 10.19 -8.03
C SER A 82 -10.89 9.66 -8.82
N PHE A 83 -10.69 9.26 -10.08
CA PHE A 83 -11.75 8.77 -10.96
C PHE A 83 -12.12 7.32 -10.64
N SER A 84 -11.14 6.42 -10.64
CA SER A 84 -11.36 4.98 -10.38
C SER A 84 -11.46 4.63 -8.90
N LYS A 85 -11.10 5.57 -8.01
CA LYS A 85 -11.00 5.37 -6.55
C LYS A 85 -10.00 4.29 -6.13
N LYS A 86 -9.06 3.95 -7.01
CA LYS A 86 -7.99 2.99 -6.74
C LYS A 86 -6.87 3.64 -5.93
N ILE A 87 -6.22 2.83 -5.12
CA ILE A 87 -4.97 3.18 -4.46
C ILE A 87 -3.84 2.29 -4.95
N TRP A 88 -2.62 2.81 -4.89
CA TRP A 88 -1.40 2.04 -5.05
C TRP A 88 -0.50 2.31 -3.85
N LEU A 89 0.09 1.23 -3.34
CA LEU A 89 1.12 1.28 -2.31
C LEU A 89 2.41 0.83 -2.97
N GLU A 90 3.24 1.81 -3.34
CA GLU A 90 4.56 1.55 -3.92
C GLU A 90 5.60 1.56 -2.79
N LEU A 91 6.50 0.59 -2.76
CA LEU A 91 7.53 0.54 -1.74
C LEU A 91 8.48 1.73 -1.90
N LYS A 92 8.67 2.53 -0.86
CA LYS A 92 9.35 3.82 -0.97
C LYS A 92 10.84 3.67 -1.36
N LYS A 93 11.52 2.67 -0.79
CA LYS A 93 12.93 2.40 -1.12
C LYS A 93 13.14 1.92 -2.56
N GLU A 94 12.09 1.34 -3.17
CA GLU A 94 12.15 0.76 -4.51
C GLU A 94 10.76 0.87 -5.19
N ARG A 95 10.53 1.99 -5.87
CA ARG A 95 9.21 2.39 -6.43
C ARG A 95 8.64 1.46 -7.50
N CYS A 96 9.42 0.50 -8.00
CA CYS A 96 8.94 -0.50 -8.96
C CYS A 96 8.27 -1.71 -8.29
N ILE A 97 8.33 -1.80 -6.95
CA ILE A 97 7.60 -2.79 -6.15
C ILE A 97 6.28 -2.17 -5.70
N GLU A 98 5.16 -2.72 -6.14
CA GLU A 98 3.82 -2.34 -5.68
C GLU A 98 3.13 -3.48 -4.95
N ILE A 99 2.26 -3.15 -4.00
CA ILE A 99 1.41 -4.16 -3.36
C ILE A 99 0.27 -4.54 -4.30
N ALA A 100 0.06 -5.85 -4.49
CA ALA A 100 -0.97 -6.40 -5.35
C ALA A 100 -1.63 -7.64 -4.75
N ASP A 101 -2.84 -7.92 -5.24
CA ASP A 101 -3.52 -9.20 -5.05
C ASP A 101 -3.02 -10.18 -6.11
N VAL A 102 -2.32 -11.22 -5.66
CA VAL A 102 -1.79 -12.30 -6.50
C VAL A 102 -2.42 -13.59 -6.01
N HIS A 103 -3.39 -14.10 -6.78
CA HIS A 103 -4.13 -15.33 -6.45
C HIS A 103 -4.72 -15.32 -5.03
N SER A 104 -5.42 -14.23 -4.66
CA SER A 104 -5.99 -14.03 -3.31
C SER A 104 -4.95 -13.90 -2.18
N SER A 105 -3.67 -13.74 -2.50
CA SER A 105 -2.62 -13.43 -1.52
C SER A 105 -2.09 -12.02 -1.74
N LEU A 106 -1.86 -11.27 -0.67
CA LEU A 106 -1.19 -9.98 -0.80
C LEU A 106 0.31 -10.23 -1.02
N LYS A 107 0.87 -9.63 -2.08
CA LYS A 107 2.28 -9.73 -2.43
C LYS A 107 2.84 -8.36 -2.81
N GLY A 108 4.15 -8.18 -2.65
CA GLY A 108 4.85 -7.14 -3.40
C GLY A 108 5.14 -7.66 -4.81
N VAL A 109 4.91 -6.88 -5.85
CA VAL A 109 5.16 -7.28 -7.23
C VAL A 109 6.10 -6.28 -7.88
N ARG A 110 7.23 -6.77 -8.38
CA ARG A 110 8.09 -6.01 -9.29
C ARG A 110 7.42 -5.98 -10.64
N VAL A 111 7.31 -4.79 -11.24
CA VAL A 111 6.68 -4.53 -12.55
C VAL A 111 5.15 -4.44 -12.47
N LYS A 112 4.60 -3.41 -13.13
CA LYS A 112 3.15 -3.21 -13.31
C LYS A 112 2.58 -4.24 -14.30
N ILE A 113 2.48 -5.51 -13.89
CA ILE A 113 1.87 -6.57 -14.71
C ILE A 113 0.36 -6.27 -14.90
N SER A 114 -0.24 -5.49 -14.02
CA SER A 114 -1.52 -4.80 -14.19
C SER A 114 -1.67 -3.89 -12.97
N PRO A 115 -2.20 -2.66 -13.09
CA PRO A 115 -2.40 -1.82 -11.90
C PRO A 115 -3.23 -2.59 -10.88
N SER A 116 -2.65 -2.87 -9.71
CA SER A 116 -3.38 -3.53 -8.64
C SER A 116 -4.69 -2.76 -8.36
N SER A 117 -5.81 -3.47 -8.41
CA SER A 117 -7.13 -2.87 -8.16
C SER A 117 -7.45 -2.95 -6.67
N ILE A 118 -6.64 -2.28 -5.85
CA ILE A 118 -6.89 -2.18 -4.41
C ILE A 118 -7.72 -0.93 -4.15
N TYR A 119 -8.83 -1.10 -3.45
CA TYR A 119 -9.73 -0.04 -3.03
C TYR A 119 -9.71 0.05 -1.50
N LEU A 120 -9.95 1.25 -0.99
CA LEU A 120 -10.22 1.44 0.43
C LEU A 120 -11.73 1.40 0.67
N LYS A 121 -12.17 0.87 1.80
CA LYS A 121 -13.54 1.06 2.29
C LYS A 121 -13.44 1.55 3.71
N ARG A 122 -13.81 2.80 3.93
CA ARG A 122 -13.79 3.41 5.27
C ARG A 122 -14.79 2.69 6.17
N LEU A 123 -14.43 2.48 7.43
CA LEU A 123 -15.36 2.05 8.47
C LEU A 123 -15.99 3.29 9.13
N PRO A 124 -17.29 3.26 9.49
CA PRO A 124 -18.04 4.44 9.93
C PRO A 124 -17.30 5.31 10.94
N SER A 125 -17.23 6.61 10.64
CA SER A 125 -16.67 7.64 11.53
C SER A 125 -15.26 7.36 12.07
N SER A 126 -14.41 6.67 11.31
CA SER A 126 -13.05 6.32 11.75
C SER A 126 -12.00 6.52 10.65
N ILE A 127 -10.72 6.54 11.04
CA ILE A 127 -9.58 6.44 10.11
C ILE A 127 -9.28 4.98 9.71
N LYS A 128 -10.08 4.02 10.21
CA LYS A 128 -9.94 2.61 9.91
C LYS A 128 -10.62 2.30 8.59
N PHE A 129 -10.08 1.33 7.87
CA PHE A 129 -10.61 0.91 6.58
C PHE A 129 -10.39 -0.59 6.35
N GLN A 130 -11.12 -1.13 5.38
CA GLN A 130 -10.86 -2.42 4.76
C GLN A 130 -10.16 -2.18 3.41
N LEU A 131 -9.18 -3.01 3.08
CA LEU A 131 -8.55 -3.05 1.74
C LEU A 131 -9.31 -4.08 0.90
N ILE A 132 -9.83 -3.68 -0.25
CA ILE A 132 -10.68 -4.52 -1.10
C ILE A 132 -10.00 -4.77 -2.45
N SER A 133 -9.93 -6.03 -2.87
CA SER A 133 -9.53 -6.45 -4.22
C SER A 133 -10.46 -7.56 -4.70
N GLY A 134 -10.91 -7.52 -5.95
CA GLY A 134 -11.78 -8.56 -6.51
C GLY A 134 -13.07 -8.83 -5.72
N GLY A 135 -13.61 -7.82 -5.02
CA GLY A 135 -14.78 -7.96 -4.14
C GLY A 135 -14.50 -8.61 -2.78
N LYS A 136 -13.25 -9.00 -2.50
CA LYS A 136 -12.78 -9.60 -1.26
C LYS A 136 -12.02 -8.60 -0.41
N CYS A 137 -11.99 -8.82 0.90
CA CYS A 137 -11.30 -7.98 1.87
C CYS A 137 -9.98 -8.62 2.29
N LEU A 138 -8.93 -7.80 2.34
CA LEU A 138 -7.65 -8.19 2.91
C LEU A 138 -7.86 -8.63 4.36
N THR A 139 -7.32 -9.77 4.72
CA THR A 139 -7.52 -10.44 6.00
C THR A 139 -6.17 -10.91 6.54
N SER A 140 -5.90 -10.58 7.80
CA SER A 140 -4.79 -11.17 8.56
C SER A 140 -5.11 -12.63 8.86
N GLY A 141 -4.20 -13.53 8.49
CA GLY A 141 -4.33 -14.97 8.64
C GLY A 141 -3.54 -15.50 9.82
N ASN A 142 -2.88 -16.64 9.62
CA ASN A 142 -2.04 -17.29 10.64
C ASN A 142 -0.65 -16.65 10.71
N GLU A 143 -0.03 -16.72 11.89
CA GLU A 143 1.39 -16.46 12.07
C GLU A 143 2.21 -17.55 11.37
N VAL A 144 3.23 -17.13 10.63
CA VAL A 144 4.18 -17.97 9.92
C VAL A 144 5.59 -17.45 10.15
N ARG A 145 6.57 -18.32 9.95
CA ARG A 145 7.98 -17.96 10.01
C ARG A 145 8.52 -17.76 8.59
N TYR A 146 9.14 -16.60 8.37
CA TYR A 146 9.85 -16.26 7.13
C TYR A 146 11.33 -16.03 7.43
N GLY A 147 12.16 -17.05 7.18
CA GLY A 147 13.56 -17.05 7.64
C GLY A 147 13.63 -16.97 9.17
N GLU A 148 14.21 -15.88 9.68
CA GLU A 148 14.33 -15.61 11.12
C GLU A 148 13.20 -14.73 11.66
N THR A 149 12.30 -14.24 10.81
CA THR A 149 11.24 -13.31 11.19
C THR A 149 9.89 -14.01 11.28
N SER A 150 9.18 -13.84 12.40
CA SER A 150 7.77 -14.24 12.49
C SER A 150 6.86 -13.13 11.96
N GLY A 151 5.80 -13.50 11.26
CA GLY A 151 4.82 -12.55 10.76
C GLY A 151 3.50 -13.18 10.37
N TRP A 152 2.47 -12.36 10.24
CA TRP A 152 1.11 -12.80 9.93
C TRP A 152 0.86 -12.73 8.44
N THR A 153 0.28 -13.80 7.92
CA THR A 153 -0.08 -13.90 6.49
C THR A 153 -1.21 -12.94 6.13
N LEU A 154 -1.25 -12.54 4.86
CA LEU A 154 -2.23 -11.59 4.35
C LEU A 154 -2.86 -12.16 3.08
N SER A 155 -4.16 -12.38 3.12
CA SER A 155 -4.94 -12.93 2.00
C SER A 155 -6.27 -12.21 1.83
N PHE A 156 -6.81 -12.23 0.61
CA PHE A 156 -8.12 -11.67 0.30
C PHE A 156 -9.19 -12.75 0.50
N ALA A 157 -10.07 -12.53 1.49
CA ALA A 157 -11.18 -13.40 1.86
C ALA A 157 -12.53 -12.68 1.77
N GLU A 158 -13.64 -13.36 2.03
CA GLU A 158 -14.96 -12.73 2.04
C GLU A 158 -15.01 -11.54 3.03
N CYS A 159 -15.67 -10.46 2.63
CA CYS A 159 -15.72 -9.24 3.43
C CYS A 159 -16.69 -9.38 4.61
N GLU A 160 -16.16 -9.28 5.82
CA GLU A 160 -16.90 -9.29 7.08
C GLU A 160 -16.80 -7.89 7.73
N PRO A 161 -17.85 -7.06 7.68
CA PRO A 161 -17.84 -5.72 8.26
C PRO A 161 -17.51 -5.75 9.76
N GLY A 162 -16.56 -4.92 10.19
CA GLY A 162 -16.20 -4.80 11.61
C GLY A 162 -15.25 -5.89 12.14
N LYS A 163 -14.84 -6.86 11.29
CA LYS A 163 -13.84 -7.86 11.69
C LYS A 163 -12.46 -7.21 11.83
N ASP A 164 -11.88 -7.31 13.03
CA ASP A 164 -10.57 -6.71 13.32
C ASP A 164 -9.46 -7.28 12.42
N ALA A 165 -9.50 -8.58 12.08
CA ALA A 165 -8.57 -9.20 11.15
C ALA A 165 -8.62 -8.59 9.72
N GLN A 166 -9.71 -7.91 9.36
CA GLN A 166 -9.89 -7.22 8.08
C GLN A 166 -9.79 -5.70 8.19
N THR A 167 -9.48 -5.20 9.37
CA THR A 167 -9.50 -3.77 9.66
C THR A 167 -8.09 -3.24 9.77
N PHE A 168 -7.80 -2.22 8.97
CA PHE A 168 -6.47 -1.64 8.83
C PHE A 168 -6.48 -0.14 9.12
N VAL A 169 -5.30 0.38 9.43
CA VAL A 169 -5.00 1.80 9.56
C VAL A 169 -3.73 2.13 8.79
N MET A 170 -3.68 3.33 8.24
CA MET A 170 -2.47 3.93 7.68
C MET A 170 -1.95 4.96 8.67
N ILE A 171 -0.66 4.91 8.96
CA ILE A 171 0.02 5.92 9.76
C ILE A 171 1.18 6.53 8.98
N PRO A 172 1.52 7.80 9.21
CA PRO A 172 2.75 8.37 8.66
C PRO A 172 3.98 7.58 9.14
N SER A 173 4.93 7.27 8.26
CA SER A 173 6.16 6.54 8.65
C SER A 173 7.00 7.29 9.68
N LEU A 174 6.97 8.62 9.69
CA LEU A 174 7.57 9.42 10.77
C LEU A 174 7.00 9.11 12.15
N LYS A 175 5.70 8.77 12.25
CA LYS A 175 5.10 8.33 13.52
C LYS A 175 5.71 7.01 13.99
N GLY A 176 6.00 6.10 13.06
CA GLY A 176 6.74 4.87 13.33
C GLY A 176 8.16 5.20 13.81
N LEU A 177 8.92 5.96 13.03
CA LEU A 177 10.30 6.33 13.35
C LEU A 177 10.44 6.93 14.76
N LEU A 178 9.55 7.86 15.12
CA LEU A 178 9.57 8.50 16.43
C LEU A 178 9.29 7.55 17.59
N LYS A 179 8.71 6.36 17.35
CA LYS A 179 8.61 5.30 18.37
C LYS A 179 9.92 4.54 18.56
N LEU A 180 10.76 4.44 17.52
CA LEU A 180 12.06 3.76 17.60
C LEU A 180 13.13 4.68 18.21
N ASP A 181 13.06 5.98 17.89
CA ASP A 181 14.01 6.98 18.39
C ASP A 181 13.27 8.29 18.73
N GLU A 182 12.78 8.37 19.97
CA GLU A 182 12.09 9.57 20.47
C GLU A 182 13.02 10.80 20.51
N LYS A 183 14.33 10.60 20.65
CA LYS A 183 15.32 11.68 20.77
C LYS A 183 15.57 12.38 19.43
N ALA A 184 15.24 11.74 18.30
CA ALA A 184 15.31 12.34 16.97
C ALA A 184 14.16 13.32 16.67
N ARG A 185 13.21 13.54 17.60
CA ARG A 185 12.01 14.35 17.35
C ARG A 185 12.32 15.82 17.14
N THR A 186 12.06 16.32 15.93
CA THR A 186 12.12 17.76 15.60
C THR A 186 10.75 18.34 15.27
N ARG A 187 10.59 19.67 15.44
CA ARG A 187 9.35 20.39 15.08
C ARG A 187 8.98 20.20 13.60
N LYS A 188 9.97 20.20 12.72
CA LYS A 188 9.80 19.97 11.28
C LYS A 188 9.23 18.57 10.99
N MET A 189 9.72 17.54 11.67
CA MET A 189 9.20 16.17 11.54
C MET A 189 7.76 16.05 12.03
N VAL A 190 7.43 16.70 13.15
CA VAL A 190 6.05 16.72 13.67
C VAL A 190 5.10 17.37 12.66
N HIS A 191 5.49 18.50 12.06
CA HIS A 191 4.66 19.17 11.05
C HIS A 191 4.43 18.28 9.81
N ARG A 192 5.50 17.70 9.25
CA ARG A 192 5.41 16.75 8.13
C ARG A 192 4.50 15.55 8.44
N MET A 193 4.60 15.00 9.65
CA MET A 193 3.74 13.90 10.10
C MET A 193 2.25 14.30 10.07
N TYR A 194 1.90 15.52 10.50
CA TYR A 194 0.52 16.01 10.43
C TYR A 194 0.04 16.21 8.99
N ASP A 195 0.89 16.69 8.09
CA ASP A 195 0.54 16.85 6.67
C ASP A 195 0.27 15.48 6.00
N THR A 196 1.12 14.49 6.26
CA THR A 196 0.89 13.11 5.79
C THR A 196 -0.40 12.54 6.37
N PHE A 197 -0.69 12.79 7.66
CA PHE A 197 -1.94 12.34 8.28
C PHE A 197 -3.17 12.94 7.61
N ARG A 198 -3.18 14.27 7.36
CA ARG A 198 -4.27 14.93 6.63
C ARG A 198 -4.46 14.37 5.22
N ARG A 199 -3.37 14.05 4.52
CA ARG A 199 -3.43 13.42 3.18
C ARG A 199 -4.07 12.04 3.25
N ILE A 200 -3.71 11.21 4.23
CA ILE A 200 -4.32 9.89 4.46
C ILE A 200 -5.83 10.05 4.72
N GLU A 201 -6.22 10.94 5.64
CA GLU A 201 -7.63 11.18 5.95
C GLU A 201 -8.42 11.65 4.74
N LYS A 202 -7.87 12.55 3.93
CA LYS A 202 -8.49 13.00 2.68
C LYS A 202 -8.70 11.85 1.71
N ILE A 203 -7.71 10.99 1.52
CA ILE A 203 -7.83 9.83 0.62
C ILE A 203 -8.90 8.86 1.15
N ILE A 204 -8.85 8.49 2.42
CA ILE A 204 -9.84 7.59 3.04
C ILE A 204 -11.26 8.19 2.97
N GLY A 205 -11.40 9.49 3.25
CA GLY A 205 -12.68 10.19 3.24
C GLY A 205 -13.31 10.31 1.86
N VAL A 206 -12.52 10.57 0.81
CA VAL A 206 -13.03 10.69 -0.57
C VAL A 206 -13.46 9.34 -1.15
N VAL A 207 -12.87 8.24 -0.69
CA VAL A 207 -13.27 6.90 -1.14
C VAL A 207 -14.66 6.50 -0.61
N ASP A 208 -15.09 7.06 0.52
CA ASP A 208 -16.42 6.81 1.13
C ASP A 208 -17.56 7.57 0.43
N ILE A 209 -17.31 8.82 0.01
CA ILE A 209 -18.35 9.74 -0.48
C ILE A 209 -18.99 9.29 -1.81
N ASN A 210 -18.28 8.53 -2.65
CA ASN A 210 -18.77 8.20 -4.00
C ASN A 210 -19.47 6.84 -4.12
N ARG A 211 -19.62 6.07 -3.04
CA ARG A 211 -20.43 4.82 -3.04
C ARG A 211 -21.81 4.96 -2.40
N LEU A 212 -22.03 6.01 -1.60
CA LEU A 212 -23.33 6.31 -1.01
C LEU A 212 -24.28 7.04 -1.98
N GLY A 213 -23.81 7.41 -3.18
CA GLY A 213 -24.64 7.99 -4.24
C GLY A 213 -25.34 6.97 -5.16
N SER A 214 -25.12 5.67 -4.97
CA SER A 214 -25.74 4.64 -5.81
C SER A 214 -26.14 3.41 -5.01
N ARG A 215 -27.34 3.46 -4.41
CA ARG A 215 -28.36 2.38 -4.30
C ARG A 215 -29.27 2.60 -3.09
N THR A 216 -30.24 3.49 -3.25
CA THR A 216 -31.63 3.02 -3.19
C THR A 216 -31.85 2.21 -4.46
N PHE A 217 -32.11 0.91 -4.35
CA PHE A 217 -33.00 0.14 -5.23
C PHE A 217 -33.15 -1.25 -4.61
N TYR A 218 -34.32 -1.42 -3.97
CA TYR A 218 -35.01 -2.61 -3.45
C TYR A 218 -34.22 -3.60 -2.59
#